data_AF-A0A411YWF2-F1
#
_entry.id   AF-A0A411YWF2-F1
#
_cell.length_a   1.000
_cell.length_b   1.000
_cell.length_c   1.000
_cell.angle_alpha   90.00
_cell.angle_beta   90.00
_cell.angle_gamma   90.00
#
_symmetry.space_group_name_H-M   'P 1'
#
loop_
_entity.id
_entity.type
_entity.pdbx_description
1 polymer ?
#
loop_
_entity_poly.entity_id
_entity_poly.type
_entity_poly.pdbx_seq_one_letter_code
_entity_poly.pdbx_strand_id
1 'polypeptide(L)'
;ENNAGVGSGFTNEAYSAAGAESVAEAQDAWSAEMVMKVKEPLASEYKYFRSYNILFTYLHLAAEPALAKALTDSGVTAIAYETVEFNRTLPLLTPMSEVAGRMSAQIGAQFLEKPKGGKGILLAGVPGVRRGKVTIIGGGVVGTNAAKVAIGLGADVTIIDLSPDRLRQLDDIFGNSIQTLMSNPLNIAQAVAESDLVIGAVLIPGAKAPKLVTE
;
A
#
# COMPACT_ATOMS: atom_id res chain seq x y z
N GLU A 1 10.95 -9.39 -21.32
CA GLU A 1 11.01 -10.84 -21.03
C GLU A 1 9.68 -11.47 -21.43
N ASN A 2 9.72 -12.66 -22.03
CA ASN A 2 8.53 -13.41 -22.37
C ASN A 2 7.64 -13.62 -21.16
N ASN A 3 6.34 -13.43 -21.34
CA ASN A 3 5.30 -13.61 -20.34
C ASN A 3 5.32 -12.60 -19.17
N ALA A 4 6.13 -11.54 -19.24
CA ALA A 4 6.26 -10.55 -18.16
C ALA A 4 4.94 -9.88 -17.76
N GLY A 5 4.02 -9.67 -18.72
CA GLY A 5 2.73 -9.01 -18.46
C GLY A 5 1.54 -9.94 -18.31
N VAL A 6 1.71 -11.27 -18.43
CA VAL A 6 0.58 -12.23 -18.46
C VAL A 6 -0.23 -12.17 -17.17
N GLY A 7 0.43 -12.03 -16.00
CA GLY A 7 -0.24 -11.87 -14.71
C GLY A 7 -1.06 -10.57 -14.57
N SER A 8 -0.84 -9.59 -15.45
CA SER A 8 -1.58 -8.34 -15.54
C SER A 8 -2.54 -8.29 -16.75
N GLY A 9 -2.70 -9.41 -17.46
CA GLY A 9 -3.58 -9.52 -18.63
C GLY A 9 -2.97 -9.03 -19.95
N PHE A 10 -1.65 -8.78 -20.01
CA PHE A 10 -0.97 -8.37 -21.23
C PHE A 10 -0.19 -9.54 -21.84
N THR A 11 -0.60 -9.99 -23.02
CA THR A 11 0.09 -11.07 -23.74
C THR A 11 1.35 -10.58 -24.45
N ASN A 12 2.23 -11.50 -24.86
CA ASN A 12 3.44 -11.14 -25.61
C ASN A 12 3.08 -10.46 -26.94
N GLU A 13 1.98 -10.87 -27.58
CA GLU A 13 1.47 -10.26 -28.81
C GLU A 13 1.06 -8.81 -28.59
N ALA A 14 0.49 -8.48 -27.43
CA ALA A 14 0.14 -7.10 -27.08
C ALA A 14 1.39 -6.22 -26.94
N TYR A 15 2.47 -6.75 -26.36
CA TYR A 15 3.77 -6.07 -26.30
C TYR A 15 4.38 -5.87 -27.69
N SER A 16 4.41 -6.92 -28.52
CA SER A 16 4.93 -6.85 -29.89
C SER A 16 4.13 -5.88 -30.76
N ALA A 17 2.79 -5.87 -30.62
CA ALA A 17 1.92 -4.93 -31.33
C ALA A 17 2.15 -3.46 -30.91
N ALA A 18 2.61 -3.23 -29.68
CA ALA A 18 3.04 -1.92 -29.19
C ALA A 18 4.49 -1.56 -29.56
N GLY A 19 5.20 -2.44 -30.28
CA GLY A 19 6.58 -2.22 -30.75
C GLY A 19 7.67 -2.68 -29.79
N ALA A 20 7.34 -3.45 -28.76
CA ALA A 20 8.34 -4.01 -27.85
C ALA A 20 9.03 -5.24 -28.46
N GLU A 21 10.33 -5.36 -28.23
CA GLU A 21 11.08 -6.58 -28.53
C GLU A 21 10.99 -7.56 -27.35
N SER A 22 10.55 -8.78 -27.62
CA SER A 22 10.44 -9.83 -26.61
C SER A 22 11.74 -10.61 -26.51
N VAL A 23 12.31 -10.64 -25.30
CA VAL A 23 13.51 -11.44 -24.97
C VAL A 23 13.13 -12.69 -24.18
N ALA A 24 13.87 -13.79 -24.39
CA ALA A 24 13.56 -15.08 -23.80
C ALA A 24 13.95 -15.17 -22.31
N GLU A 25 15.12 -14.63 -21.94
CA GLU A 25 15.69 -14.75 -20.61
C GLU A 25 15.65 -13.42 -19.85
N ALA A 26 15.50 -13.49 -18.52
CA ALA A 26 15.57 -12.30 -17.67
C ALA A 26 16.91 -11.55 -17.82
N GLN A 27 18.01 -12.29 -18.03
CA GLN A 27 19.34 -11.70 -18.24
C GLN A 27 19.36 -10.70 -19.40
N ASP A 28 18.66 -11.03 -20.49
CA ASP A 28 18.61 -10.18 -21.68
C ASP A 28 17.81 -8.91 -21.38
N ALA A 29 16.72 -9.02 -20.61
CA ALA A 29 15.95 -7.86 -20.16
C ALA A 29 16.76 -6.93 -19.24
N TRP A 30 17.60 -7.49 -18.38
CA TRP A 30 18.52 -6.73 -17.51
C TRP A 30 19.69 -6.07 -18.25
N SER A 31 19.97 -6.46 -19.50
CA SER A 31 21.05 -5.87 -20.30
C SER A 31 20.73 -4.46 -20.84
N ALA A 32 19.48 -4.01 -20.68
CA ALA A 32 19.05 -2.67 -21.08
C ALA A 32 19.74 -1.56 -20.28
N GLU A 33 19.95 -0.39 -20.89
CA GLU A 33 20.48 0.79 -20.20
C GLU A 33 19.56 1.22 -19.04
N MET A 34 18.24 1.10 -19.22
CA MET A 34 17.26 1.38 -18.18
C MET A 34 16.39 0.15 -17.95
N VAL A 35 16.33 -0.28 -16.69
CA VAL A 35 15.50 -1.40 -16.25
C VAL A 35 14.35 -0.86 -15.40
N MET A 36 13.13 -1.00 -15.91
CA MET A 36 11.91 -0.66 -15.17
C MET A 36 11.29 -1.92 -14.57
N LYS A 37 11.04 -1.90 -13.27
CA LYS A 37 10.40 -3.00 -12.53
C LYS A 37 9.29 -2.48 -11.63
N VAL A 38 8.55 -3.40 -11.03
CA VAL A 38 7.58 -3.10 -9.97
C VAL A 38 8.22 -3.26 -8.59
N LYS A 39 8.76 -4.44 -8.27
CA LYS A 39 9.36 -4.75 -6.97
C LYS A 39 10.88 -4.61 -6.98
N GLU A 40 11.42 -4.54 -5.77
CA GLU A 40 12.85 -4.54 -5.52
C GLU A 40 13.52 -5.80 -6.10
N PRO A 41 14.76 -5.69 -6.59
CA PRO A 41 15.50 -6.87 -7.03
C PRO A 41 15.71 -7.85 -5.88
N LEU A 42 15.56 -9.14 -6.16
CA LEU A 42 15.86 -10.21 -5.22
C LEU A 42 17.33 -10.65 -5.32
N ALA A 43 17.82 -11.38 -4.32
CA ALA A 43 19.22 -11.84 -4.30
C ALA A 43 19.64 -12.65 -5.54
N SER A 44 18.71 -13.39 -6.15
CA SER A 44 18.94 -14.13 -7.41
C SER A 44 19.15 -13.22 -8.63
N GLU A 45 18.71 -11.96 -8.56
CA GLU A 45 18.80 -10.97 -9.62
C GLU A 45 20.05 -10.08 -9.52
N TYR A 46 20.74 -10.06 -8.37
CA TYR A 46 21.90 -9.17 -8.15
C TYR A 46 23.03 -9.39 -9.16
N LYS A 47 23.19 -10.63 -9.63
CA LYS A 47 24.16 -11.01 -10.67
C LYS A 47 23.95 -10.28 -12.01
N TYR A 48 22.76 -9.72 -12.23
CA TYR A 48 22.41 -9.01 -13.45
C TYR A 48 22.73 -7.52 -13.42
N PHE A 49 23.05 -6.95 -12.25
CA PHE A 49 23.41 -5.54 -12.13
C PHE A 49 24.64 -5.17 -12.97
N ARG A 50 24.59 -4.01 -13.61
CA ARG A 50 25.67 -3.41 -14.39
C ARG A 50 25.80 -1.94 -13.99
N SER A 51 27.02 -1.44 -13.93
CA SER A 51 27.31 -0.04 -13.52
C SER A 51 26.67 1.01 -14.44
N TYR A 52 26.33 0.66 -15.67
CA TYR A 52 25.63 1.54 -16.61
C TYR A 52 24.10 1.49 -16.48
N ASN A 53 23.52 0.58 -15.70
CA ASN A 53 22.07 0.51 -15.57
C ASN A 53 21.53 1.72 -14.80
N ILE A 54 20.41 2.24 -15.28
CA ILE A 54 19.43 2.99 -14.49
C ILE A 54 18.35 2.02 -14.06
N LEU A 55 18.29 1.68 -12.78
CA LEU A 55 17.22 0.85 -12.21
C LEU A 55 16.13 1.77 -11.67
N PHE A 56 14.90 1.64 -12.19
CA PHE A 56 13.75 2.43 -11.73
C PHE A 56 12.63 1.49 -11.25
N THR A 57 12.41 1.42 -9.94
CA THR A 57 11.47 0.47 -9.30
C THR A 57 11.16 0.89 -7.85
N TYR A 58 10.27 0.18 -7.14
CA TYR A 58 10.20 0.27 -5.68
C TYR A 58 11.41 -0.42 -5.04
N LEU A 59 12.07 0.19 -4.06
CA LEU A 59 13.30 -0.37 -3.47
C LEU A 59 13.22 -0.65 -1.97
N HIS A 60 12.52 0.18 -1.22
CA HIS A 60 12.36 0.11 0.24
C HIS A 60 13.69 -0.05 0.99
N LEU A 61 14.75 0.63 0.52
CA LEU A 61 16.14 0.39 0.96
C LEU A 61 16.36 0.50 2.48
N ALA A 62 15.57 1.32 3.18
CA ALA A 62 15.64 1.45 4.64
C ALA A 62 15.35 0.13 5.39
N ALA A 63 14.60 -0.78 4.77
CA ALA A 63 14.29 -2.10 5.30
C ALA A 63 15.14 -3.24 4.69
N GLU A 64 15.94 -2.96 3.65
CA GLU A 64 16.62 -3.98 2.83
C GLU A 64 18.14 -3.71 2.72
N PRO A 65 18.91 -3.89 3.81
CA PRO A 65 20.35 -3.56 3.84
C PRO A 65 21.18 -4.41 2.87
N ALA A 66 20.77 -5.65 2.60
CA ALA A 66 21.47 -6.53 1.66
C ALA A 66 21.35 -6.03 0.22
N LEU A 67 20.17 -5.56 -0.18
CA LEU A 67 19.93 -4.94 -1.48
C LEU A 67 20.70 -3.62 -1.61
N ALA A 68 20.64 -2.77 -0.58
CA ALA A 68 21.36 -1.50 -0.56
C ALA A 68 22.88 -1.72 -0.77
N LYS A 69 23.45 -2.73 -0.12
CA LYS A 69 24.84 -3.13 -0.35
C LYS A 69 25.08 -3.60 -1.79
N ALA A 70 24.25 -4.49 -2.32
CA ALA A 70 24.41 -5.01 -3.69
C ALA A 70 24.34 -3.92 -4.77
N LEU A 71 23.42 -2.95 -4.61
CA LEU A 71 23.33 -1.78 -5.49
C LEU A 71 24.58 -0.91 -5.40
N THR A 72 25.07 -0.67 -4.18
CA THR A 72 26.29 0.13 -3.95
C THR A 72 27.52 -0.57 -4.56
N ASP A 73 27.70 -1.86 -4.31
CA ASP A 73 28.84 -2.65 -4.81
C ASP A 73 28.85 -2.73 -6.35
N SER A 74 27.67 -2.74 -6.99
CA SER A 74 27.54 -2.85 -8.45
C SER A 74 27.67 -1.52 -9.19
N GLY A 75 27.56 -0.39 -8.50
CA GLY A 75 27.62 0.95 -9.10
C GLY A 75 26.40 1.32 -9.95
N VAL A 76 25.28 0.59 -9.82
CA VAL A 76 24.01 0.90 -10.50
C VAL A 76 23.47 2.24 -10.04
N THR A 77 22.92 3.04 -10.96
CA THR A 77 22.10 4.20 -10.60
C THR A 77 20.67 3.73 -10.30
N ALA A 78 20.30 3.66 -9.03
CA ALA A 78 18.98 3.18 -8.61
C ALA A 78 18.09 4.34 -8.16
N ILE A 79 16.90 4.44 -8.77
CA ILE A 79 15.87 5.43 -8.47
C ILE A 79 14.68 4.70 -7.84
N ALA A 80 14.30 5.09 -6.63
CA ALA A 80 13.18 4.48 -5.91
C ALA A 80 11.86 5.21 -6.19
N TYR A 81 10.84 4.52 -6.66
CA TYR A 81 9.52 5.13 -6.91
C TYR A 81 8.94 5.82 -5.67
N GLU A 82 9.08 5.20 -4.50
CA GLU A 82 8.53 5.68 -3.23
C GLU A 82 9.24 6.91 -2.66
N THR A 83 10.34 7.34 -3.27
CA THR A 83 11.08 8.55 -2.86
C THR A 83 11.02 9.67 -3.91
N VAL A 84 10.39 9.45 -5.06
CA VAL A 84 10.12 10.53 -6.02
C VAL A 84 9.06 11.44 -5.42
N GLU A 85 9.45 12.67 -5.10
CA GLU A 85 8.61 13.66 -4.45
C GLU A 85 8.33 14.85 -5.38
N PHE A 86 7.06 15.30 -5.39
CA PHE A 86 6.66 16.55 -6.02
C PHE A 86 5.65 17.27 -5.12
N ASN A 87 5.90 18.54 -4.78
CA ASN A 87 5.04 19.34 -3.90
C ASN A 87 4.67 18.63 -2.58
N ARG A 88 5.62 17.93 -1.94
CA ARG A 88 5.40 17.16 -0.70
C ARG A 88 4.44 15.97 -0.85
N THR A 89 4.22 15.53 -2.09
CA THR A 89 3.46 14.32 -2.42
C THR A 89 4.38 13.29 -3.07
N LEU A 90 4.01 12.02 -2.94
CA LEU A 90 4.71 10.89 -3.56
C LEU A 90 3.84 10.37 -4.72
N PRO A 91 3.92 10.99 -5.92
CA PRO A 91 2.99 10.71 -7.01
C PRO A 91 3.05 9.26 -7.49
N LEU A 92 4.23 8.63 -7.46
CA LEU A 92 4.38 7.24 -7.89
C LEU A 92 3.86 6.24 -6.85
N LEU A 93 3.87 6.62 -5.56
CA LEU A 93 3.36 5.81 -4.45
C LEU A 93 1.85 5.96 -4.24
N THR A 94 1.27 7.08 -4.66
CA THR A 94 -0.14 7.41 -4.43
C THR A 94 -1.08 6.35 -5.03
N PRO A 95 -0.98 5.95 -6.31
CA PRO A 95 -1.87 4.93 -6.88
C PRO A 95 -1.85 3.61 -6.11
N MET A 96 -0.66 3.16 -5.70
CA MET A 96 -0.52 1.94 -4.90
C MET A 96 -1.15 2.09 -3.50
N SER A 97 -1.01 3.27 -2.89
CA SER A 97 -1.64 3.60 -1.60
C SER A 97 -3.16 3.60 -1.68
N GLU A 98 -3.74 4.09 -2.79
CA GLU A 98 -5.18 4.06 -3.01
C GLU A 98 -5.69 2.62 -3.14
N VAL A 99 -5.03 1.80 -3.96
CA VAL A 99 -5.37 0.38 -4.13
C VAL A 99 -5.25 -0.36 -2.79
N ALA A 100 -4.15 -0.19 -2.07
CA ALA A 100 -3.93 -0.83 -0.77
C ALA A 100 -5.01 -0.43 0.25
N GLY A 101 -5.37 0.86 0.32
CA GLY A 101 -6.44 1.35 1.17
C GLY A 101 -7.77 0.67 0.86
N ARG A 102 -8.19 0.64 -0.42
CA ARG A 102 -9.45 0.01 -0.82
C ARG A 102 -9.46 -1.49 -0.55
N MET A 103 -8.38 -2.18 -0.91
CA MET A 103 -8.22 -3.62 -0.69
C MET A 103 -8.25 -3.97 0.79
N SER A 104 -7.67 -3.14 1.67
CA SER A 104 -7.63 -3.43 3.11
C SER A 104 -9.03 -3.60 3.73
N ALA A 105 -10.00 -2.77 3.34
CA ALA A 105 -11.38 -2.88 3.80
C ALA A 105 -12.09 -4.10 3.19
N GLN A 106 -11.88 -4.38 1.90
CA GLN A 106 -12.48 -5.53 1.22
C GLN A 106 -11.98 -6.86 1.79
N ILE A 107 -10.67 -6.99 1.96
CA ILE A 107 -10.03 -8.18 2.53
C ILE A 107 -10.34 -8.30 4.02
N GLY A 108 -10.37 -7.19 4.76
CA GLY A 108 -10.79 -7.17 6.16
C GLY A 108 -12.21 -7.68 6.34
N ALA A 109 -13.15 -7.27 5.48
CA ALA A 109 -14.52 -7.78 5.48
C ALA A 109 -14.57 -9.29 5.22
N GLN A 110 -13.79 -9.79 4.25
CA GLN A 110 -13.69 -11.22 3.98
C GLN A 110 -13.17 -11.99 5.20
N PHE A 111 -12.13 -11.49 5.88
CA PHE A 111 -11.59 -12.14 7.07
C PHE A 111 -12.49 -12.05 8.30
N LEU A 112 -13.51 -11.18 8.31
CA LEU A 112 -14.53 -11.19 9.35
C LEU A 112 -15.50 -12.37 9.22
N GLU A 113 -15.56 -13.04 8.07
CA GLU A 113 -16.43 -14.20 7.86
C GLU A 113 -16.01 -15.40 8.74
N LYS A 114 -16.99 -16.15 9.26
CA LYS A 114 -16.73 -17.35 10.08
C LYS A 114 -15.88 -18.42 9.37
N PRO A 115 -16.13 -18.77 8.10
CA PRO A 115 -15.29 -19.74 7.38
C PRO A 115 -13.82 -19.31 7.21
N LYS A 116 -13.53 -18.01 7.36
CA LYS A 116 -12.16 -17.47 7.34
C LYS A 116 -11.53 -17.36 8.73
N GLY A 117 -12.22 -17.83 9.78
CA GLY A 117 -11.78 -17.75 11.18
C GLY A 117 -12.20 -16.48 11.91
N GLY A 118 -12.96 -15.59 11.25
CA GLY A 118 -13.38 -14.31 11.79
C GLY A 118 -14.49 -14.39 12.84
N LYS A 119 -14.89 -13.21 13.33
CA LYS A 119 -15.97 -13.05 14.31
C LYS A 119 -17.35 -13.42 13.76
N GLY A 120 -17.52 -13.51 12.44
CA GLY A 120 -18.81 -13.72 11.77
C GLY A 120 -19.60 -12.43 11.56
N ILE A 121 -18.90 -11.33 11.31
CA ILE A 121 -19.49 -9.99 11.29
C ILE A 121 -19.66 -9.51 9.86
N LEU A 122 -20.89 -9.17 9.50
CA LEU A 122 -21.20 -8.43 8.29
C LEU A 122 -21.07 -6.93 8.59
N LEU A 123 -20.11 -6.25 7.97
CA LEU A 123 -19.85 -4.83 8.22
C LEU A 123 -21.09 -3.94 8.05
N ALA A 124 -21.91 -4.23 7.05
CA ALA A 124 -23.15 -3.50 6.77
C ALA A 124 -24.20 -3.60 7.89
N GLY A 125 -24.14 -4.65 8.71
CA GLY A 125 -25.28 -5.09 9.51
C GLY A 125 -26.51 -5.38 8.63
N VAL A 126 -27.69 -5.36 9.24
CA VAL A 126 -29.01 -5.38 8.60
C VAL A 126 -29.98 -4.59 9.50
N PRO A 127 -31.16 -4.15 9.04
CA PRO A 127 -32.13 -3.49 9.92
C PRO A 127 -32.40 -4.29 11.20
N GLY A 128 -32.20 -3.65 12.36
CA GLY A 128 -32.30 -4.30 13.68
C GLY A 128 -31.01 -4.92 14.22
N VAL A 129 -29.91 -4.92 13.45
CA VAL A 129 -28.59 -5.43 13.84
C VAL A 129 -27.54 -4.32 13.73
N ARG A 130 -26.61 -4.27 14.68
CA ARG A 130 -25.53 -3.27 14.67
C ARG A 130 -24.63 -3.46 13.45
N ARG A 131 -24.12 -2.34 12.92
CA ARG A 131 -23.04 -2.31 11.93
C ARG A 131 -21.73 -2.78 12.57
N GLY A 132 -20.83 -3.32 11.75
CA GLY A 132 -19.47 -3.61 12.18
C GLY A 132 -18.65 -2.34 12.37
N LYS A 133 -17.81 -2.32 13.39
CA LYS A 133 -16.93 -1.18 13.71
C LYS A 133 -15.57 -1.32 13.04
N VAL A 134 -15.16 -0.29 12.29
CA VAL A 134 -13.87 -0.21 11.60
C VAL A 134 -13.06 0.97 12.13
N THR A 135 -11.92 0.69 12.75
CA THR A 135 -10.95 1.74 13.14
C THR A 135 -9.80 1.80 12.14
N ILE A 136 -9.53 3.00 11.63
CA ILE A 136 -8.44 3.29 10.70
C ILE A 136 -7.42 4.18 11.40
N ILE A 137 -6.20 3.69 11.58
CA ILE A 137 -5.11 4.46 12.21
C ILE A 137 -4.24 5.04 11.11
N GLY A 138 -4.34 6.34 10.89
CA GLY A 138 -3.70 7.10 9.81
C GLY A 138 -4.72 7.55 8.77
N GLY A 139 -4.90 8.86 8.64
CA GLY A 139 -5.86 9.53 7.76
C GLY A 139 -5.31 9.90 6.38
N GLY A 140 -4.11 9.46 6.02
CA GLY A 140 -3.48 9.71 4.71
C GLY A 140 -4.22 9.06 3.53
N VAL A 141 -3.54 8.90 2.39
CA VAL A 141 -4.12 8.35 1.16
C VAL A 141 -4.71 6.94 1.37
N VAL A 142 -3.97 6.06 2.06
CA VAL A 142 -4.40 4.70 2.39
C VAL A 142 -5.66 4.74 3.25
N GLY A 143 -5.63 5.46 4.38
CA GLY A 143 -6.75 5.50 5.32
C GLY A 143 -8.01 6.12 4.74
N THR A 144 -7.86 7.16 3.90
CA THR A 144 -8.99 7.78 3.19
C THR A 144 -9.67 6.81 2.24
N ASN A 145 -8.88 6.01 1.50
CA ASN A 145 -9.42 5.03 0.57
C ASN A 145 -10.02 3.82 1.30
N ALA A 146 -9.44 3.41 2.43
CA ALA A 146 -10.03 2.41 3.31
C ALA A 146 -11.39 2.87 3.86
N ALA A 147 -11.49 4.13 4.31
CA ALA A 147 -12.73 4.73 4.79
C ALA A 147 -13.81 4.75 3.70
N LYS A 148 -13.48 5.18 2.47
CA LYS A 148 -14.42 5.17 1.34
C LYS A 148 -15.07 3.79 1.13
N VAL A 149 -14.27 2.73 1.16
CA VAL A 149 -14.78 1.36 0.97
C VAL A 149 -15.55 0.88 2.19
N ALA A 150 -15.05 1.10 3.41
CA ALA A 150 -15.73 0.69 4.64
C ALA A 150 -17.11 1.37 4.80
N ILE A 151 -17.19 2.67 4.53
CA ILE A 151 -18.47 3.42 4.50
C ILE A 151 -19.39 2.87 3.41
N GLY A 152 -18.85 2.60 2.21
CA GLY A 152 -19.61 2.02 1.10
C GLY A 152 -20.18 0.64 1.42
N LEU A 153 -19.49 -0.13 2.27
CA LEU A 153 -19.99 -1.40 2.83
C LEU A 153 -20.99 -1.21 3.98
N GLY A 154 -21.23 0.03 4.42
CA GLY A 154 -22.16 0.36 5.51
C GLY A 154 -21.61 0.20 6.91
N ALA A 155 -20.28 0.16 7.08
CA ALA A 155 -19.64 0.06 8.40
C ALA A 155 -19.81 1.35 9.24
N ASP A 156 -19.59 1.21 10.55
CA ASP A 156 -19.34 2.34 11.46
C ASP A 156 -17.83 2.61 11.51
N VAL A 157 -17.39 3.80 11.05
CA VAL A 157 -15.99 4.07 10.74
C VAL A 157 -15.42 5.17 11.63
N THR A 158 -14.32 4.86 12.31
CA THR A 158 -13.50 5.83 13.05
C THR A 158 -12.12 5.98 12.41
N ILE A 159 -11.70 7.21 12.14
CA ILE A 159 -10.35 7.54 11.64
C ILE A 159 -9.56 8.26 12.72
N ILE A 160 -8.35 7.78 13.00
CA ILE A 160 -7.44 8.33 13.99
C ILE A 160 -6.22 8.93 13.27
N ASP A 161 -5.92 10.22 13.49
CA ASP A 161 -4.74 10.88 12.90
C ASP A 161 -4.09 11.86 13.89
N LEU A 162 -2.80 12.15 13.71
CA LEU A 162 -2.05 13.11 14.51
C LEU A 162 -2.30 14.57 14.09
N SER A 163 -2.71 14.81 12.83
CA SER A 163 -2.90 16.14 12.28
C SER A 163 -4.36 16.60 12.43
N PRO A 164 -4.62 17.66 13.23
CA PRO A 164 -5.96 18.24 13.35
C PRO A 164 -6.50 18.77 12.01
N ASP A 165 -5.62 19.36 11.18
CA ASP A 165 -6.00 19.83 9.85
C ASP A 165 -6.40 18.68 8.94
N ARG A 166 -5.71 17.53 9.04
CA ARG A 166 -6.08 16.34 8.28
C ARG A 166 -7.43 15.79 8.72
N LEU A 167 -7.69 15.76 10.03
CA LEU A 167 -8.99 15.33 10.56
C LEU A 167 -10.12 16.26 10.09
N ARG A 168 -9.89 17.58 10.07
CA ARG A 168 -10.85 18.55 9.53
C ARG A 168 -11.15 18.30 8.06
N GLN A 169 -10.14 18.04 7.24
CA GLN A 169 -10.33 17.68 5.83
C GLN A 169 -11.16 16.40 5.66
N LEU A 170 -10.93 15.40 6.51
CA LEU A 170 -11.69 14.14 6.47
C LEU A 170 -13.14 14.36 6.88
N ASP A 171 -13.39 15.17 7.90
CA ASP A 171 -14.73 15.61 8.32
C ASP A 171 -15.45 16.36 7.19
N ASP A 172 -14.77 17.29 6.50
CA ASP A 172 -15.33 18.00 5.35
C ASP A 172 -15.68 17.06 4.18
N ILE A 173 -14.89 15.99 3.97
CA ILE A 173 -15.09 15.02 2.87
C ILE A 173 -16.24 14.06 3.15
N PHE A 174 -16.34 13.53 4.37
CA PHE A 174 -17.24 12.43 4.71
C PHE A 174 -18.44 12.85 5.57
N GLY A 175 -18.38 14.04 6.17
CA GLY A 175 -19.34 14.54 7.16
C GLY A 175 -19.58 13.52 8.26
N ASN A 176 -20.86 13.39 8.66
CA ASN A 176 -21.31 12.49 9.72
C ASN A 176 -21.21 10.99 9.38
N SER A 177 -20.60 10.61 8.24
CA SER A 177 -20.41 9.21 7.87
C SER A 177 -19.22 8.57 8.59
N ILE A 178 -18.36 9.37 9.22
CA ILE A 178 -17.22 8.91 10.00
C ILE A 178 -17.17 9.64 11.35
N GLN A 179 -16.43 9.06 12.27
CA GLN A 179 -15.90 9.75 13.44
C GLN A 179 -14.41 10.01 13.25
N THR A 180 -13.94 11.21 13.54
CA THR A 180 -12.51 11.54 13.58
C THR A 180 -12.02 11.69 15.01
N LEU A 181 -10.87 11.11 15.33
CA LEU A 181 -10.24 11.23 16.65
C LEU A 181 -8.77 11.64 16.53
N MET A 182 -8.32 12.49 17.46
CA MET A 182 -6.90 12.78 17.62
C MET A 182 -6.14 11.52 18.06
N SER A 183 -5.01 11.26 17.41
CA SER A 183 -4.14 10.14 17.73
C SER A 183 -3.40 10.35 19.05
N ASN A 184 -3.83 9.64 20.08
CA ASN A 184 -3.15 9.51 21.37
C ASN A 184 -3.36 8.09 21.92
N PRO A 185 -2.55 7.63 22.91
CA PRO A 185 -2.62 6.26 23.41
C PRO A 185 -4.01 5.85 23.91
N LEU A 186 -4.74 6.74 24.57
CA LEU A 186 -6.07 6.46 25.11
C LEU A 186 -7.09 6.22 23.98
N ASN A 187 -7.15 7.12 23.01
CA ASN A 187 -8.08 7.02 21.88
C ASN A 187 -7.79 5.78 21.03
N ILE A 188 -6.51 5.47 20.78
CA ILE A 188 -6.11 4.27 20.03
C ILE A 188 -6.55 3.02 20.79
N ALA A 189 -6.25 2.92 22.10
CA ALA A 189 -6.59 1.74 22.89
C ALA A 189 -8.11 1.49 22.93
N GLN A 190 -8.91 2.55 23.16
CA GLN A 190 -10.37 2.43 23.20
C GLN A 190 -10.95 2.03 21.84
N ALA A 191 -10.57 2.73 20.76
CA ALA A 191 -11.10 2.45 19.43
C ALA A 191 -10.72 1.04 18.95
N VAL A 192 -9.47 0.63 19.17
CA VAL A 192 -9.00 -0.73 18.81
C VAL A 192 -9.76 -1.80 19.57
N ALA A 193 -9.94 -1.65 20.89
CA ALA A 193 -10.64 -2.64 21.72
C ALA A 193 -12.10 -2.84 21.28
N GLU A 194 -12.76 -1.80 20.79
CA GLU A 194 -14.14 -1.86 20.33
C GLU A 194 -14.29 -2.30 18.86
N SER A 195 -13.19 -2.42 18.13
CA SER A 195 -13.24 -2.66 16.68
C SER A 195 -13.49 -4.12 16.32
N ASP A 196 -14.23 -4.28 15.22
CA ASP A 196 -14.33 -5.56 14.52
C ASP A 196 -13.18 -5.70 13.51
N LEU A 197 -12.81 -4.59 12.87
CA LEU A 197 -11.68 -4.50 11.95
C LEU A 197 -10.81 -3.28 12.29
N VAL A 198 -9.50 -3.49 12.36
CA VAL A 198 -8.51 -2.41 12.51
C VAL A 198 -7.64 -2.35 11.26
N ILE A 199 -7.50 -1.18 10.67
CA ILE A 199 -6.68 -0.93 9.49
C ILE A 199 -5.54 0.03 9.89
N GLY A 200 -4.31 -0.49 9.87
CA GLY A 200 -3.11 0.32 10.04
C GLY A 200 -2.72 1.00 8.73
N ALA A 201 -2.80 2.33 8.69
CA ALA A 201 -2.58 3.16 7.52
C ALA A 201 -1.58 4.30 7.76
N VAL A 202 -0.71 4.15 8.78
CA VAL A 202 0.36 5.11 9.08
C VAL A 202 1.57 4.83 8.20
N LEU A 203 2.06 5.89 7.55
CA LEU A 203 3.28 5.88 6.74
C LEU A 203 4.17 7.03 7.19
N ILE A 204 5.46 6.74 7.39
CA ILE A 204 6.52 7.75 7.49
C ILE A 204 7.42 7.56 6.26
N PRO A 205 7.43 8.51 5.30
CA PRO A 205 8.25 8.39 4.10
C PRO A 205 9.72 8.06 4.41
N GLY A 206 10.26 7.04 3.76
CA GLY A 206 11.66 6.62 3.91
C GLY A 206 12.05 6.04 5.28
N ALA A 207 11.10 5.87 6.21
CA ALA A 207 11.36 5.39 7.55
C ALA A 207 10.44 4.24 7.95
N LYS A 208 10.86 3.49 8.97
CA LYS A 208 10.04 2.42 9.54
C LYS A 208 8.84 3.00 10.30
N ALA A 209 7.66 2.45 10.06
CA ALA A 209 6.44 2.85 10.76
C ALA A 209 6.53 2.55 12.28
N PRO A 210 5.94 3.41 13.15
CA PRO A 210 5.91 3.19 14.58
C PRO A 210 4.95 2.05 14.96
N LYS A 211 5.22 1.38 16.10
CA LYS A 211 4.29 0.41 16.70
C LYS A 211 3.24 1.17 17.51
N LEU A 212 2.02 1.28 17.00
CA LEU A 212 0.92 2.01 17.64
C LEU A 212 -0.08 1.14 18.39
N VAL A 213 -0.16 -0.14 18.03
CA VAL A 213 -0.97 -1.14 18.71
C VAL A 213 -0.02 -2.12 19.38
N THR A 214 -0.13 -2.25 20.69
CA THR A 214 0.63 -3.21 21.50
C THR A 214 -0.26 -4.40 21.85
N GLU A 215 0.37 -5.52 22.23
CA GLU A 215 -0.31 -6.73 22.73
C GLU A 215 -1.13 -6.47 23.99
#